data_AF-A0A1Q3CD47-F1
#
_entry.id   AF-A0A1Q3CD47-F1
#
_cell.length_a   1.000
_cell.length_b   1.000
_cell.length_c   1.000
_cell.angle_alpha   90.00
_cell.angle_beta   90.00
_cell.angle_gamma   90.00
#
_symmetry.space_group_name_H-M   'P 1'
#
loop_
_entity.id
_entity.type
_entity.pdbx_description
1 polymer ?
#
loop_
_entity_poly.entity_id
_entity_poly.type
_entity_poly.pdbx_seq_one_letter_code
_entity_poly.pdbx_strand_id
1 'polypeptide(L)'
;MEKYNPHLIINSLLQLILLSSLFFAPSVIAKSRRPISDTEIRQKKNDCYADIESGLWGWQCKSSQIAKENCVLKCLSPPCYELIYENDPLEEGEKDFIRSQEYKYCMHKLSVGESIEGVRGSFDH
;
A
#
# COMPACT_ATOMS: atom_id res chain seq x y z
N MET A 1 -6.33 50.81 31.92
CA MET A 1 -5.25 49.83 31.67
C MET A 1 -5.74 48.48 32.19
N GLU A 2 -6.34 47.70 31.31
CA GLU A 2 -6.96 46.42 31.65
C GLU A 2 -5.86 45.38 31.86
N LYS A 3 -5.78 44.81 33.06
CA LYS A 3 -4.73 43.84 33.41
C LYS A 3 -5.00 42.52 32.67
N TYR A 4 -4.14 42.22 31.71
CA TYR A 4 -4.14 40.98 30.94
C TYR A 4 -3.97 39.77 31.88
N ASN A 5 -4.80 38.73 31.70
CA ASN A 5 -4.85 37.58 32.59
C ASN A 5 -4.18 36.35 31.93
N PRO A 6 -2.92 36.05 32.24
CA PRO A 6 -2.10 35.10 31.48
C PRO A 6 -2.61 33.66 31.52
N HIS A 7 -3.29 33.27 32.61
CA HIS A 7 -3.92 31.96 32.73
C HIS A 7 -5.06 31.73 31.73
N LEU A 8 -5.80 32.79 31.38
CA LEU A 8 -6.90 32.70 30.41
C LEU A 8 -6.37 32.44 28.99
N ILE A 9 -5.22 33.01 28.65
CA ILE A 9 -4.57 32.84 27.34
C ILE A 9 -3.99 31.45 27.21
N ILE A 10 -3.28 30.98 28.24
CA ILE A 10 -2.68 29.64 28.24
C ILE A 10 -3.78 28.58 28.09
N ASN A 11 -4.90 28.71 28.80
CA ASN A 11 -6.03 27.79 28.66
C ASN A 11 -6.66 27.85 27.26
N SER A 12 -6.81 29.06 26.69
CA SER A 12 -7.36 29.23 25.35
C SER A 12 -6.45 28.63 24.25
N LEU A 13 -5.14 28.79 24.39
CA LEU A 13 -4.14 28.16 23.51
C LEU A 13 -4.13 26.64 23.64
N LEU A 14 -4.25 26.12 24.86
CA LEU A 14 -4.31 24.66 25.11
C LEU A 14 -5.56 24.05 24.44
N GLN A 15 -6.70 24.74 24.52
CA GLN A 15 -7.95 24.31 23.87
C GLN A 15 -7.83 24.33 22.34
N LEU A 16 -7.20 25.35 21.76
CA LEU A 16 -6.92 25.43 20.32
C LEU A 16 -6.02 24.29 19.84
N ILE A 17 -4.99 23.93 20.60
CA ILE A 17 -4.09 22.82 20.27
C ILE A 17 -4.83 21.47 20.31
N LEU A 18 -5.64 21.25 21.34
CA LEU A 18 -6.48 20.04 21.46
C LEU A 18 -7.47 19.93 20.29
N LEU A 19 -8.14 21.02 19.94
CA LEU A 19 -9.06 21.06 18.79
C LEU A 19 -8.34 20.81 17.46
N SER A 20 -7.13 21.34 17.28
CA SER A 20 -6.33 21.12 16.07
C SER A 20 -5.93 19.65 15.91
N SER A 21 -5.60 18.95 17.00
CA SER A 21 -5.20 17.53 16.95
C SER A 21 -6.30 16.60 16.44
N LEU A 22 -7.57 16.94 16.63
CA LEU A 22 -8.71 16.17 16.14
C LEU A 22 -8.84 16.22 14.60
N PHE A 23 -8.31 17.25 13.94
CA PHE A 23 -8.35 17.36 12.46
C PHE A 23 -7.29 16.51 11.76
N PHE A 24 -6.25 16.07 12.48
CA PHE A 24 -5.18 15.23 11.93
C PHE A 24 -5.34 13.75 12.23
N ALA A 25 -6.45 13.34 12.84
CA ALA A 25 -6.72 11.92 13.06
C ALA A 25 -6.86 11.21 11.70
N PRO A 26 -5.98 10.25 11.35
CA PRO A 26 -6.14 9.49 10.12
C PRO A 26 -7.42 8.68 10.18
N SER A 27 -8.24 8.77 9.14
CA SER A 27 -9.43 7.93 8.98
C SER A 27 -9.02 6.46 8.92
N VAL A 28 -9.24 5.72 10.01
CA VAL A 28 -9.08 4.26 10.00
C VAL A 28 -10.27 3.64 9.28
N ILE A 29 -10.18 3.50 7.96
CA ILE A 29 -11.15 2.71 7.21
C ILE A 29 -10.92 1.25 7.60
N ALA A 30 -11.84 0.71 8.40
CA ALA A 30 -11.88 -0.71 8.70
C ALA A 30 -12.09 -1.47 7.38
N LYS A 31 -11.02 -2.10 6.89
CA LYS A 31 -11.07 -2.84 5.64
C LYS A 31 -11.97 -4.06 5.84
N SER A 32 -13.06 -4.14 5.07
CA SER A 32 -13.96 -5.28 5.09
C SER A 32 -13.18 -6.55 4.76
N ARG A 33 -13.28 -7.57 5.62
CA ARG A 33 -12.66 -8.89 5.43
C ARG A 33 -13.47 -9.71 4.44
N ARG A 34 -13.47 -9.29 3.19
CA ARG A 34 -14.05 -10.03 2.07
C ARG A 34 -12.97 -10.36 1.05
N PRO A 35 -13.15 -11.43 0.27
CA PRO A 35 -12.31 -11.69 -0.87
C PRO A 35 -12.20 -10.45 -1.77
N ILE A 36 -10.96 -10.09 -2.11
CA ILE A 36 -10.68 -9.10 -3.14
C ILE A 36 -11.09 -9.69 -4.50
N SER A 37 -11.77 -8.88 -5.31
CA SER A 37 -12.18 -9.28 -6.66
C SER A 37 -11.11 -8.92 -7.69
N ASP A 38 -11.10 -9.63 -8.83
CA ASP A 38 -10.19 -9.32 -9.94
C ASP A 38 -10.35 -7.88 -10.46
N THR A 39 -11.58 -7.36 -10.47
CA THR A 39 -11.84 -5.96 -10.84
C THR A 39 -11.19 -5.00 -9.86
N GLU A 40 -11.22 -5.30 -8.56
CA GLU A 40 -10.57 -4.47 -7.53
C GLU A 40 -9.04 -4.56 -7.63
N ILE A 41 -8.48 -5.75 -7.88
CA ILE A 41 -7.04 -5.92 -8.15
C ILE A 41 -6.63 -5.08 -9.37
N ARG A 42 -7.39 -5.18 -10.47
CA ARG A 42 -7.11 -4.43 -11.70
C ARG A 42 -7.19 -2.93 -11.47
N GLN A 43 -8.19 -2.45 -10.72
CA GLN A 43 -8.29 -1.03 -10.39
C GLN A 43 -7.08 -0.56 -9.57
N LYS A 44 -6.72 -1.27 -8.50
CA LYS A 44 -5.53 -0.91 -7.70
C LYS A 44 -4.25 -0.97 -8.51
N LYS A 45 -4.13 -1.91 -9.46
CA LYS A 45 -2.98 -1.97 -10.37
C LYS A 45 -2.90 -0.70 -11.23
N ASN A 46 -4.04 -0.22 -11.75
CA ASN A 46 -4.11 1.03 -12.50
C ASN A 46 -3.74 2.25 -11.65
N ASP A 47 -4.20 2.29 -10.40
CA ASP A 47 -3.86 3.35 -9.46
C ASP A 47 -2.34 3.36 -9.21
N CYS A 48 -1.73 2.19 -9.01
CA CYS A 48 -0.27 2.05 -8.89
C CYS A 48 0.49 2.52 -10.14
N TYR A 49 -0.01 2.24 -11.34
CA TYR A 49 0.60 2.79 -12.55
C TYR A 49 0.55 4.32 -12.56
N ALA A 50 -0.59 4.92 -12.20
CA ALA A 50 -0.72 6.37 -12.14
C ALA A 50 0.23 6.99 -11.10
N ASP A 51 0.36 6.38 -9.93
CA ASP A 51 1.26 6.81 -8.87
C ASP A 51 2.72 6.74 -9.31
N ILE A 52 3.13 5.68 -10.01
CA ILE A 52 4.49 5.57 -10.56
C ILE A 52 4.71 6.66 -11.63
N GLU A 53 3.73 6.90 -12.49
CA GLU A 53 3.82 7.95 -13.51
C GLU A 53 3.89 9.37 -12.93
N SER A 54 3.32 9.59 -11.75
CA SER A 54 3.47 10.88 -11.05
C SER A 54 4.91 11.20 -10.63
N GLY A 55 5.80 10.20 -10.61
CA GLY A 55 7.22 10.35 -10.24
C GLY A 55 7.53 10.14 -8.75
N LEU A 56 6.50 9.86 -7.92
CA LEU A 56 6.66 9.62 -6.48
C LEU A 56 7.50 8.38 -6.13
N TRP A 57 7.63 7.43 -7.07
CA TRP A 57 8.33 6.17 -6.88
C TRP A 57 9.81 6.20 -7.31
N GLY A 58 10.31 7.36 -7.73
CA GLY A 58 11.70 7.54 -8.16
C GLY A 58 11.97 7.11 -9.61
N TRP A 59 13.13 7.52 -10.14
CA TRP A 59 13.49 7.33 -11.55
C TRP A 59 13.67 5.85 -11.91
N GLN A 60 14.08 5.02 -10.95
CA GLN A 60 14.31 3.59 -11.16
C GLN A 60 13.06 2.86 -11.64
N CYS A 61 11.87 3.25 -11.17
CA CYS A 61 10.59 2.68 -11.59
C CYS A 61 10.16 3.08 -13.01
N LYS A 62 10.92 3.96 -13.67
CA LYS A 62 10.71 4.38 -15.05
C LYS A 62 11.87 4.02 -15.97
N SER A 63 12.88 3.32 -15.44
CA SER A 63 14.10 2.99 -16.20
C SER A 63 13.85 1.99 -17.34
N SER A 64 12.85 1.11 -17.18
CA SER A 64 12.39 0.17 -18.20
C SER A 64 10.95 -0.26 -17.93
N GLN A 65 10.34 -0.98 -18.88
CA GLN A 65 9.00 -1.54 -18.69
C GLN A 65 8.98 -2.56 -17.56
N ILE A 66 10.02 -3.40 -17.45
CA ILE A 66 10.09 -4.40 -16.38
C ILE A 66 10.37 -3.79 -15.00
N ALA A 67 11.17 -2.73 -14.93
CA ALA A 67 11.37 -1.99 -13.68
C ALA A 67 10.07 -1.35 -13.21
N LYS A 68 9.27 -0.81 -14.13
CA LYS A 68 7.92 -0.31 -13.87
C LYS A 68 7.00 -1.41 -13.34
N GLU A 69 6.95 -2.58 -13.98
CA GLU A 69 6.12 -3.70 -13.50
C GLU A 69 6.52 -4.18 -12.10
N ASN A 70 7.83 -4.32 -11.81
CA ASN A 70 8.30 -4.66 -10.46
C ASN A 70 7.85 -3.63 -9.41
N CYS A 71 7.93 -2.33 -9.73
CA CYS A 71 7.41 -1.29 -8.83
C CYS A 71 5.88 -1.35 -8.68
N VAL A 72 5.14 -1.68 -9.73
CA VAL A 72 3.68 -1.84 -9.67
C VAL A 72 3.31 -3.00 -8.76
N LEU A 73 4.01 -4.13 -8.84
CA LEU A 73 3.79 -5.25 -7.93
C LEU A 73 4.05 -4.82 -6.48
N LYS A 74 5.17 -4.16 -6.21
CA LYS A 74 5.47 -3.65 -4.87
C LYS A 74 4.41 -2.65 -4.36
N CYS A 75 3.93 -1.76 -5.22
CA CYS A 75 2.84 -0.83 -4.90
C CYS A 75 1.53 -1.55 -4.58
N LEU A 76 1.16 -2.53 -5.41
CA LEU A 76 -0.13 -3.19 -5.35
C LEU A 76 -0.31 -3.98 -4.05
N SER A 77 0.76 -4.63 -3.57
CA SER A 77 0.80 -5.28 -2.27
C SER A 77 2.26 -5.51 -1.84
N PRO A 78 2.84 -4.59 -1.02
CA PRO A 78 4.19 -4.77 -0.48
C PRO A 78 4.43 -6.16 0.16
N PRO A 79 3.57 -6.68 1.05
CA PRO A 79 3.82 -8.00 1.67
C PRO A 79 3.78 -9.16 0.68
N CYS A 80 2.98 -9.09 -0.39
CA CYS A 80 2.98 -10.15 -1.42
C CYS A 80 4.18 -10.02 -2.36
N TYR A 81 4.66 -8.80 -2.62
CA TYR A 81 5.86 -8.59 -3.40
C TYR A 81 7.10 -9.12 -2.66
N GLU A 82 7.24 -8.81 -1.37
CA GLU A 82 8.31 -9.33 -0.51
C GLU A 82 8.33 -10.86 -0.49
N LEU A 83 7.16 -11.48 -0.33
CA LEU A 83 7.05 -12.94 -0.30
C LEU A 83 7.41 -13.60 -1.64
N ILE A 84 6.99 -13.02 -2.77
CA ILE A 84 7.01 -13.71 -4.07
C ILE A 84 8.15 -13.25 -4.99
N TYR A 85 8.47 -11.95 -4.99
CA TYR A 85 9.30 -11.30 -6.01
C TYR A 85 10.55 -10.60 -5.48
N GLU A 86 10.64 -10.25 -4.19
CA GLU A 86 11.76 -9.43 -3.70
C GLU A 86 13.14 -10.09 -3.90
N ASN A 87 13.23 -11.40 -3.68
CA ASN A 87 14.47 -12.14 -3.85
C ASN A 87 14.80 -12.47 -5.32
N ASP A 88 13.80 -12.44 -6.19
CA ASP A 88 13.90 -12.82 -7.60
C ASP A 88 12.93 -11.95 -8.42
N PRO A 89 13.26 -10.66 -8.66
CA PRO A 89 12.37 -9.74 -9.36
C PRO A 89 12.12 -10.18 -10.80
N LEU A 90 11.05 -9.69 -11.42
CA LEU A 90 10.76 -10.04 -12.81
C LEU A 90 11.87 -9.56 -13.75
N GLU A 91 12.26 -10.42 -14.69
CA GLU A 91 13.25 -10.14 -15.72
C GLU A 91 12.62 -9.76 -17.08
N GLU A 92 13.40 -9.11 -17.94
CA GLU A 92 12.93 -8.70 -19.26
C GLU A 92 12.60 -9.93 -20.13
N GLY A 93 11.38 -9.99 -20.66
CA GLY A 93 10.90 -11.12 -21.46
C GLY A 93 10.42 -12.34 -20.66
N GLU A 94 10.47 -12.29 -19.33
CA GLU A 94 9.98 -13.37 -18.47
C GLU A 94 8.46 -13.55 -18.59
N LYS A 95 8.01 -14.82 -18.65
CA LYS A 95 6.59 -15.19 -18.56
C LYS A 95 6.35 -15.99 -17.30
N ASP A 96 5.91 -15.28 -16.27
CA ASP A 96 5.76 -15.84 -14.95
C ASP A 96 4.31 -16.20 -14.62
N PHE A 97 3.90 -17.42 -14.97
CA PHE A 97 2.53 -17.88 -14.76
C PHE A 97 2.28 -18.42 -13.35
N ILE A 98 3.27 -19.05 -12.73
CA ILE A 98 3.12 -19.71 -11.42
C ILE A 98 3.15 -18.66 -10.31
N ARG A 99 4.19 -17.82 -10.26
CA ARG A 99 4.30 -16.84 -9.18
C ARG A 99 3.26 -15.73 -9.32
N SER A 100 2.78 -15.45 -10.54
CA SER A 100 1.64 -14.52 -10.70
C SER A 100 0.33 -15.07 -10.13
N GLN A 101 0.14 -16.41 -10.10
CA GLN A 101 -0.98 -17.04 -9.39
C GLN A 101 -0.78 -16.99 -7.88
N GLU A 102 0.44 -17.30 -7.40
CA GLU A 102 0.80 -17.18 -5.98
C GLU A 102 0.57 -15.77 -5.45
N TYR A 103 0.98 -14.76 -6.22
CA TYR A 103 0.80 -13.36 -5.89
C TYR A 103 -0.68 -13.00 -5.75
N LYS A 104 -1.53 -13.44 -6.68
CA LYS A 104 -3.00 -13.26 -6.58
C LYS A 104 -3.58 -13.98 -5.37
N TYR A 105 -3.12 -15.20 -5.10
CA TYR A 105 -3.55 -15.99 -3.94
C TYR A 105 -3.13 -15.33 -2.62
N CYS A 106 -1.93 -14.77 -2.55
CA CYS A 106 -1.47 -13.96 -1.42
C CYS A 106 -2.39 -12.77 -1.17
N MET A 107 -2.73 -12.01 -2.21
CA MET A 107 -3.66 -10.87 -2.09
C MET A 107 -5.05 -11.31 -1.62
N HIS A 108 -5.52 -12.46 -2.07
CA HIS A 108 -6.77 -13.05 -1.61
C HIS A 108 -6.72 -13.33 -0.10
N LYS A 109 -5.71 -14.05 0.39
CA LYS A 109 -5.54 -14.36 1.82
C LYS A 109 -5.48 -13.09 2.68
N LEU A 110 -4.69 -12.09 2.27
CA LEU A 110 -4.64 -10.81 2.97
C LEU A 110 -6.00 -10.10 3.03
N SER A 111 -6.79 -10.18 1.95
CA SER A 111 -8.11 -9.51 1.91
C SER A 111 -9.12 -10.10 2.89
N VAL A 112 -9.03 -11.39 3.19
CA VAL A 112 -9.89 -12.06 4.19
C VAL A 112 -9.26 -12.13 5.59
N GLY A 113 -8.01 -11.67 5.74
CA GLY A 113 -7.28 -11.65 7.00
C GLY A 113 -6.65 -12.99 7.38
N GLU A 114 -6.37 -13.84 6.40
CA GLU A 114 -5.63 -15.09 6.58
C GLU A 114 -4.10 -14.88 6.52
N SER A 115 -3.36 -15.82 7.10
CA SER A 115 -1.90 -15.86 6.98
C SER A 115 -1.46 -16.17 5.55
N ILE A 116 -0.42 -15.46 5.10
CA ILE A 116 0.25 -15.66 3.80
C ILE A 116 1.38 -16.68 3.84
N GLU A 117 1.61 -17.30 5.00
CA GLU A 117 2.57 -18.40 5.13
C GLU A 117 2.17 -19.57 4.22
N GLY A 118 3.16 -20.16 3.54
CA GLY A 118 2.97 -21.27 2.60
C GLY A 118 2.34 -20.91 1.25
N VAL A 119 2.19 -19.62 0.91
CA VAL A 119 1.71 -19.22 -0.43
C VAL A 119 2.77 -19.43 -1.51
N ARG A 120 4.04 -19.12 -1.22
CA ARG A 120 5.13 -19.39 -2.17
C ARG A 120 5.33 -20.90 -2.31
N GLY A 121 5.36 -21.39 -3.54
CA GLY A 121 5.42 -22.80 -3.90
C GLY A 121 4.09 -23.54 -3.87
N SER A 122 2.95 -22.85 -3.61
CA SER A 122 1.66 -23.54 -3.47
C SER A 122 1.10 -24.09 -4.79
N PHE A 123 1.65 -23.63 -5.93
CA PHE A 123 1.23 -24.04 -7.27
C PHE A 123 2.33 -24.80 -8.03
N ASP A 124 3.40 -25.20 -7.36
CA ASP A 124 4.44 -26.07 -7.92
C ASP A 124 3.85 -27.50 -8.01
N HIS A 125 3.43 -27.90 -9.21
CA HIS A 125 2.86 -29.23 -9.51
C HIS A 125 3.65 -29.91 -10.63
#